data_AF-A0A9D2Q1Y0-F1
#
_entry.id   AF-A0A9D2Q1Y0-F1
#
_cell.length_a   1.000
_cell.length_b   1.000
_cell.length_c   1.000
_cell.angle_alpha   90.00
_cell.angle_beta   90.00
_cell.angle_gamma   90.00
#
_symmetry.space_group_name_H-M   'P 1'
#
loop_
_entity.id
_entity.type
_entity.pdbx_description
1 polymer ?
#
loop_
_entity_poly.entity_id
_entity_poly.type
_entity_poly.pdbx_seq_one_letter_code
_entity_poly.pdbx_strand_id
1 'polypeptide(L)'
;MNASLAPVREVWAQRARARSRTDLLYLLYLAGLTAVVLGLPALIWAGRLLARPDVLALLGREEAVPAVVALALAVAATLVGLGGVRGPALLPPFFTATLASGPLPRGVVLRRPFARALLLPLSAAVLPSALVAATLLAAGKAGPDSATSLVLAGIGLGLLWGGAWCAGQLLRRTGRRLAVLLLGLAAACTALTALLAGGEPREPSGRVAAGPAEGVVGGLSAVPGGAWAAGLVVSGAVVVVLCTTLLGRLRGTELAAQAARWEAATTAASTTDLAGAAGAFRAVPTAARGLAAIGPGPLVLLYARRDAVAWLRTPDRCAGGALGALLGAAALGGAVLLQGPAAWALLVLGALLLRAGAGAFVDGIRHGVHTLGAPPLLGQRAATQLLLHAVAPLLLLAVLGALGGFAAVLVGGGGAGADPVLLPVATAAVVLAARVWEAAKGTMPLSLATPIPTPQGDLSVLVMLAWQADSVIAPLLGAALLLLVLPLGPAALLGAAAATVAVLVLLTRGRLQDLQA
;
A
#
# COMPACT_ATOMS: atom_id res chain seq x y z
N MET A 1 -17.55 -8.50 -43.94
CA MET A 1 -16.44 -9.39 -43.54
C MET A 1 -16.42 -9.79 -42.05
N ASN A 2 -17.45 -9.54 -41.23
CA ASN A 2 -17.45 -9.89 -39.79
C ASN A 2 -18.12 -11.24 -39.45
N ALA A 3 -18.84 -11.87 -40.38
CA ALA A 3 -19.57 -13.12 -40.12
C ALA A 3 -18.70 -14.40 -40.19
N SER A 4 -17.52 -14.38 -40.84
CA SER A 4 -16.74 -15.60 -41.12
C SER A 4 -15.72 -15.99 -40.05
N LEU A 5 -15.53 -15.19 -38.99
CA LEU A 5 -14.57 -15.49 -37.92
C LEU A 5 -15.20 -16.14 -36.67
N ALA A 6 -16.52 -16.30 -36.63
CA ALA A 6 -17.19 -16.92 -35.49
C ALA A 6 -16.75 -18.38 -35.22
N PRO A 7 -16.65 -19.26 -36.24
CA PRO A 7 -16.22 -20.64 -36.03
C PRO A 7 -14.75 -20.74 -35.59
N VAL A 8 -13.89 -19.88 -36.15
CA VAL A 8 -12.47 -19.82 -35.78
C VAL A 8 -12.31 -19.31 -34.34
N ARG A 9 -13.10 -18.31 -33.93
CA ARG A 9 -13.14 -17.83 -32.55
C ARG A 9 -13.66 -18.91 -31.60
N GLU A 10 -14.61 -19.72 -32.03
CA GLU A 10 -15.18 -20.81 -31.23
C GLU A 10 -14.21 -21.98 -31.06
N VAL A 11 -13.53 -22.41 -32.13
CA VAL A 11 -12.47 -23.43 -32.06
C VAL A 11 -11.28 -22.96 -31.25
N TRP A 12 -10.87 -21.69 -31.42
CA TRP A 12 -9.78 -21.12 -30.63
C TRP A 12 -10.20 -20.93 -29.16
N ALA A 13 -11.45 -20.56 -28.89
CA ALA A 13 -12.03 -20.53 -27.56
C ALA A 13 -12.04 -21.91 -26.88
N GLN A 14 -12.42 -22.97 -27.62
CA GLN A 14 -12.39 -24.35 -27.14
C GLN A 14 -10.96 -24.81 -26.83
N ARG A 15 -9.98 -24.49 -27.68
CA ARG A 15 -8.57 -24.87 -27.48
C ARG A 15 -7.88 -24.07 -26.38
N ALA A 16 -8.25 -22.81 -26.19
CA ALA A 16 -7.62 -21.92 -25.22
C ALA A 16 -8.22 -22.01 -23.80
N ARG A 17 -9.16 -22.94 -23.53
CA ARG A 17 -10.01 -22.91 -22.33
C ARG A 17 -10.67 -21.53 -22.13
N ALA A 18 -11.08 -20.88 -23.21
CA ALA A 18 -11.75 -19.60 -23.09
C ALA A 18 -13.11 -19.81 -22.40
N ARG A 19 -13.38 -18.95 -21.41
CA ARG A 19 -14.58 -19.02 -20.58
C ARG A 19 -15.83 -19.12 -21.44
N SER A 20 -16.61 -20.18 -21.21
CA SER A 20 -17.91 -20.37 -21.85
C SER A 20 -18.89 -19.26 -21.46
N ARG A 21 -20.01 -19.11 -22.17
CA ARG A 21 -21.08 -18.17 -21.75
C ARG A 21 -21.57 -18.52 -20.34
N THR A 22 -21.67 -19.80 -20.03
CA THR A 22 -22.04 -20.31 -18.70
C THR A 22 -21.01 -19.90 -17.66
N ASP A 23 -19.72 -19.97 -17.97
CA ASP A 23 -18.66 -19.55 -17.05
C ASP A 23 -18.73 -18.04 -16.78
N LEU A 24 -19.06 -17.23 -17.80
CA LEU A 24 -19.25 -15.79 -17.64
C LEU A 24 -20.49 -15.47 -16.80
N LEU A 25 -21.61 -16.14 -17.03
CA LEU A 25 -22.82 -16.00 -16.22
C LEU A 25 -22.55 -16.42 -14.76
N TYR A 26 -21.86 -17.54 -14.57
CA TYR A 26 -21.44 -18.02 -13.25
C TYR A 26 -20.52 -17.01 -12.55
N LEU A 27 -19.57 -16.39 -13.26
CA LEU A 27 -18.72 -15.35 -12.70
C LEU A 27 -19.49 -14.08 -12.34
N LEU A 28 -20.46 -13.67 -13.15
CA LEU A 28 -21.33 -12.54 -12.84
C LEU A 28 -22.19 -12.83 -11.61
N TYR A 29 -22.76 -14.04 -11.53
CA TYR A 29 -23.48 -14.52 -10.36
C TYR A 29 -22.58 -14.49 -9.11
N LEU A 30 -21.38 -15.06 -9.19
CA LEU A 30 -20.44 -15.10 -8.07
C LEU A 30 -19.98 -13.71 -7.64
N ALA A 31 -19.71 -12.81 -8.59
CA ALA A 31 -19.37 -11.42 -8.31
C ALA A 31 -20.53 -10.67 -7.64
N GLY A 32 -21.76 -10.84 -8.13
CA GLY A 32 -22.96 -10.28 -7.52
C GLY A 32 -23.19 -10.79 -6.10
N LEU A 33 -23.09 -12.10 -5.90
CA LEU A 33 -23.23 -12.73 -4.59
C LEU A 33 -22.15 -12.24 -3.61
N THR A 34 -20.90 -12.12 -4.07
CA THR A 34 -19.79 -11.59 -3.26
C THR A 34 -20.04 -10.13 -2.87
N ALA A 35 -20.52 -9.31 -3.80
CA ALA A 35 -20.84 -7.91 -3.54
C ALA A 35 -21.98 -7.77 -2.51
N VAL A 36 -23.00 -8.63 -2.56
CA VAL A 36 -24.13 -8.60 -1.61
C VAL A 36 -23.72 -9.17 -0.25
N VAL A 37 -23.04 -10.31 -0.21
CA VAL A 37 -22.73 -11.02 1.04
C VAL A 37 -21.57 -10.37 1.79
N LEU A 38 -20.53 -9.89 1.09
CA LEU A 38 -19.35 -9.29 1.73
C LEU A 38 -19.35 -7.76 1.59
N GLY A 39 -19.66 -7.26 0.40
CA GLY A 39 -19.58 -5.83 0.10
C GLY A 39 -20.61 -5.00 0.87
N LEU A 40 -21.89 -5.40 0.87
CA LEU A 40 -22.95 -4.63 1.52
C LEU A 40 -22.77 -4.55 3.04
N PRO A 41 -22.50 -5.64 3.79
CA PRO A 41 -22.21 -5.54 5.22
C PRO A 41 -20.99 -4.67 5.53
N ALA A 42 -19.93 -4.75 4.72
CA ALA A 42 -18.76 -3.91 4.87
C ALA A 42 -19.09 -2.42 4.66
N LEU A 43 -19.89 -2.09 3.65
CA LEU A 43 -20.36 -0.72 3.40
C LEU A 43 -21.26 -0.20 4.52
N ILE A 44 -22.17 -1.02 5.04
CA ILE A 44 -23.02 -0.66 6.19
C ILE A 44 -22.16 -0.40 7.43
N TRP A 45 -21.17 -1.26 7.68
CA TRP A 45 -20.27 -1.11 8.82
C TRP A 45 -19.42 0.16 8.70
N ALA A 46 -18.85 0.41 7.52
CA ALA A 46 -18.10 1.64 7.24
C ALA A 46 -18.98 2.89 7.38
N GLY A 47 -20.22 2.85 6.89
CA GLY A 47 -21.20 3.94 7.07
C GLY A 47 -21.53 4.20 8.53
N ARG A 48 -21.73 3.14 9.34
CA ARG A 48 -21.94 3.25 10.79
C ARG A 48 -20.74 3.83 11.53
N LEU A 49 -19.52 3.52 11.09
CA LEU A 49 -18.30 4.11 11.65
C LEU A 49 -18.20 5.60 11.33
N LEU A 50 -18.44 5.97 10.07
CA LEU A 50 -18.40 7.37 9.62
C LEU A 50 -19.51 8.22 10.25
N ALA A 51 -20.67 7.63 10.55
CA ALA A 51 -21.79 8.29 11.19
C ALA A 51 -21.59 8.55 12.70
N ARG A 52 -20.46 8.13 13.29
CA ARG A 52 -20.20 8.41 14.70
C ARG A 52 -19.90 9.90 14.92
N PRO A 53 -20.33 10.49 16.06
CA PRO A 53 -20.17 11.93 16.30
C PRO A 53 -18.73 12.43 16.26
N ASP A 54 -17.78 11.62 16.76
CA ASP A 54 -16.34 11.91 16.75
C ASP A 54 -15.77 11.98 15.32
N VAL A 55 -16.20 11.07 14.45
CA VAL A 55 -15.77 11.04 13.05
C VAL A 55 -16.43 12.15 12.23
N LEU A 56 -17.73 12.40 12.45
CA LEU A 56 -18.44 13.50 11.79
C LEU A 56 -17.84 14.86 12.16
N ALA A 57 -17.42 15.04 13.41
CA ALA A 57 -16.73 16.25 13.84
C ALA A 57 -15.40 16.44 13.09
N LEU A 58 -14.63 15.36 12.87
CA LEU A 58 -13.39 15.41 12.08
C LEU A 58 -13.65 15.74 10.61
N LEU A 59 -14.68 15.14 10.00
CA LEU A 59 -15.06 15.40 8.61
C LEU A 59 -15.54 16.84 8.37
N GLY A 60 -16.09 17.48 9.40
CA GLY A 60 -16.56 18.87 9.36
C GLY A 60 -15.47 19.93 9.59
N ARG A 61 -14.22 19.54 9.89
CA ARG A 61 -13.13 20.51 10.11
C ARG A 61 -12.67 21.11 8.79
N GLU A 62 -12.30 22.39 8.81
CA GLU A 62 -11.71 23.07 7.65
C GLU A 62 -10.40 22.39 7.18
N GLU A 63 -9.66 21.80 8.12
CA GLU A 63 -8.43 21.03 7.88
C GLU A 63 -8.66 19.71 7.13
N ALA A 64 -9.90 19.20 7.07
CA ALA A 64 -10.19 17.95 6.38
C ALA A 64 -9.91 18.04 4.87
N VAL A 65 -10.15 19.22 4.26
CA VAL A 65 -9.93 19.44 2.83
C VAL A 65 -8.46 19.29 2.44
N PRO A 66 -7.49 20.02 3.02
CA PRO A 66 -6.09 19.86 2.67
C PRO A 66 -5.56 18.46 3.04
N ALA A 67 -6.07 17.80 4.09
CA ALA A 67 -5.72 16.42 4.39
C ALA A 67 -6.16 15.43 3.28
N VAL A 68 -7.39 15.60 2.75
CA VAL A 68 -7.89 14.80 1.62
C VAL A 68 -7.08 15.06 0.35
N VAL A 69 -6.72 16.32 0.07
CA VAL A 69 -5.87 16.67 -1.09
C VAL A 69 -4.46 16.06 -0.94
N ALA A 70 -3.86 16.15 0.25
CA ALA A 70 -2.57 15.53 0.52
C ALA A 70 -2.62 14.02 0.32
N LEU A 71 -3.66 13.34 0.82
CA LEU A 71 -3.89 11.91 0.60
C LEU A 71 -4.06 11.59 -0.89
N ALA A 72 -4.86 12.37 -1.61
CA ALA A 72 -5.09 12.21 -3.03
C ALA A 72 -3.79 12.31 -3.86
N LEU A 73 -2.91 13.27 -3.52
CA LEU A 73 -1.60 13.44 -4.12
C LEU A 73 -0.64 12.29 -3.76
N ALA A 74 -0.65 11.82 -2.51
CA ALA A 74 0.15 10.68 -2.08
C ALA A 74 -0.26 9.38 -2.80
N VAL A 75 -1.57 9.16 -2.99
CA VAL A 75 -2.09 8.05 -3.79
C VAL A 75 -1.67 8.19 -5.24
N ALA A 76 -1.76 9.40 -5.83
CA ALA A 76 -1.30 9.65 -7.20
C ALA A 76 0.21 9.36 -7.36
N ALA A 77 1.05 9.82 -6.42
CA ALA A 77 2.48 9.52 -6.40
C ALA A 77 2.74 8.00 -6.35
N THR A 78 2.00 7.29 -5.51
CA THR A 78 2.08 5.83 -5.39
C THR A 78 1.69 5.14 -6.70
N LEU A 79 0.60 5.56 -7.34
CA LEU A 79 0.13 5.02 -8.61
C LEU A 79 1.12 5.29 -9.77
N VAL A 80 1.74 6.47 -9.82
CA VAL A 80 2.83 6.76 -10.78
C VAL A 80 4.00 5.79 -10.54
N GLY A 81 4.38 5.55 -9.30
CA GLY A 81 5.42 4.58 -8.95
C GLY A 81 5.07 3.15 -9.40
N LEU A 82 3.86 2.70 -9.04
CA LEU A 82 3.33 1.38 -9.36
C LEU A 82 3.19 1.16 -10.87
N GLY A 83 2.83 2.19 -11.65
CA GLY A 83 2.71 2.10 -13.11
C GLY A 83 3.99 1.65 -13.80
N GLY A 84 5.15 1.96 -13.20
CA GLY A 84 6.45 1.48 -13.68
C GLY A 84 6.70 -0.01 -13.43
N VAL A 85 6.08 -0.57 -12.39
CA VAL A 85 6.22 -1.99 -12.00
C VAL A 85 5.16 -2.84 -12.69
N ARG A 86 3.91 -2.40 -12.61
CA ARG A 86 2.70 -2.96 -13.24
C ARG A 86 1.85 -1.80 -13.73
N GLY A 87 1.87 -1.53 -15.02
CA GLY A 87 0.98 -0.52 -15.60
C GLY A 87 -0.45 -1.01 -15.86
N PRO A 88 -1.39 -0.09 -16.11
CA PRO A 88 -2.79 -0.43 -16.35
C PRO A 88 -3.04 -1.06 -17.73
N ALA A 89 -2.18 -0.77 -18.72
CA ALA A 89 -2.29 -1.31 -20.06
C ALA A 89 -1.42 -2.57 -20.22
N LEU A 90 -1.78 -3.65 -19.51
CA LEU A 90 -1.04 -4.91 -19.52
C LEU A 90 -1.83 -6.03 -20.19
N LEU A 91 -1.15 -6.82 -21.02
CA LEU A 91 -1.66 -8.05 -21.62
C LEU A 91 -0.88 -9.25 -21.05
N PRO A 92 -1.44 -10.47 -21.12
CA PRO A 92 -0.67 -11.69 -20.86
C PRO A 92 0.59 -11.76 -21.75
N PRO A 93 1.68 -12.44 -21.32
CA PRO A 93 2.95 -12.45 -22.05
C PRO A 93 2.83 -12.89 -23.50
N PHE A 94 2.06 -13.95 -23.77
CA PHE A 94 1.80 -14.40 -25.15
C PHE A 94 1.19 -13.30 -26.03
N PHE A 95 0.16 -12.59 -25.57
CA PHE A 95 -0.47 -11.50 -26.34
C PHE A 95 0.42 -10.27 -26.43
N THR A 96 1.24 -10.02 -25.43
CA THR A 96 2.25 -8.96 -25.50
C THR A 96 3.28 -9.27 -26.60
N ALA A 97 3.74 -10.53 -26.67
CA ALA A 97 4.73 -11.00 -27.63
C ALA A 97 4.18 -11.21 -29.06
N THR A 98 2.85 -11.27 -29.25
CA THR A 98 2.21 -11.48 -30.56
C THR A 98 1.46 -10.26 -31.08
N LEU A 99 0.72 -9.55 -30.22
CA LEU A 99 -0.11 -8.41 -30.61
C LEU A 99 0.57 -7.06 -30.40
N ALA A 100 1.38 -6.90 -29.34
CA ALA A 100 2.05 -5.61 -29.07
C ALA A 100 3.40 -5.47 -29.80
N SER A 101 3.99 -6.59 -30.23
CA SER A 101 5.17 -6.66 -31.12
C SER A 101 4.82 -6.73 -32.61
N GLY A 102 3.58 -7.11 -32.94
CA GLY A 102 3.09 -7.27 -34.31
C GLY A 102 2.79 -5.94 -35.03
N PRO A 103 2.26 -6.00 -36.26
CA PRO A 103 2.00 -4.82 -37.08
C PRO A 103 0.81 -3.95 -36.61
N LEU A 104 0.02 -4.44 -35.65
CA LEU A 104 -1.13 -3.71 -35.14
C LEU A 104 -0.69 -2.51 -34.29
N PRO A 105 -1.32 -1.33 -34.44
CA PRO A 105 -1.00 -0.19 -33.60
C PRO A 105 -1.34 -0.50 -32.13
N ARG A 106 -0.32 -0.41 -31.26
CA ARG A 106 -0.44 -0.71 -29.81
C ARG A 106 -1.59 0.04 -29.15
N GLY A 107 -1.87 1.27 -29.57
CA GLY A 107 -2.98 2.06 -29.05
C GLY A 107 -4.34 1.37 -29.22
N VAL A 108 -4.57 0.65 -30.31
CA VAL A 108 -5.83 -0.09 -30.54
C VAL A 108 -5.91 -1.32 -29.64
N VAL A 109 -4.81 -2.08 -29.53
CA VAL A 109 -4.77 -3.32 -28.75
C VAL A 109 -4.87 -3.04 -27.24
N LEU A 110 -4.24 -1.97 -26.76
CA LEU A 110 -4.11 -1.66 -25.34
C LEU A 110 -5.25 -0.81 -24.75
N ARG A 111 -6.12 -0.24 -25.58
CA ARG A 111 -7.26 0.57 -25.12
C ARG A 111 -8.21 -0.21 -24.21
N ARG A 112 -8.56 -1.44 -24.58
CA ARG A 112 -9.49 -2.28 -23.81
C ARG A 112 -8.94 -2.70 -22.44
N PRO A 113 -7.70 -3.22 -22.31
CA PRO A 113 -7.15 -3.53 -20.99
C PRO A 113 -7.00 -2.26 -20.15
N PHE A 114 -6.59 -1.13 -20.73
CA PHE A 114 -6.53 0.15 -20.02
C PHE A 114 -7.89 0.58 -19.48
N ALA A 115 -8.94 0.59 -20.31
CA ALA A 115 -10.29 0.98 -19.90
C ALA A 115 -10.84 0.09 -18.76
N ARG A 116 -10.53 -1.21 -18.77
CA ARG A 116 -10.88 -2.13 -17.67
C ARG A 116 -10.09 -1.82 -16.41
N ALA A 117 -8.81 -1.51 -16.54
CA ALA A 117 -7.96 -1.17 -15.40
C ALA A 117 -8.41 0.12 -14.71
N LEU A 118 -9.02 1.07 -15.43
CA LEU A 118 -9.59 2.30 -14.84
C LEU A 118 -10.70 2.03 -13.81
N LEU A 119 -11.36 0.88 -13.85
CA LEU A 119 -12.37 0.53 -12.85
C LEU A 119 -11.81 0.50 -11.43
N LEU A 120 -10.54 0.14 -11.26
CA LEU A 120 -9.89 0.05 -9.95
C LEU A 120 -9.71 1.43 -9.29
N PRO A 121 -9.02 2.42 -9.90
CA PRO A 121 -8.90 3.75 -9.30
C PRO A 121 -10.24 4.48 -9.23
N LEU A 122 -11.15 4.25 -10.19
CA LEU A 122 -12.52 4.79 -10.12
C LEU A 122 -13.28 4.27 -8.91
N SER A 123 -13.33 2.96 -8.69
CA SER A 123 -14.04 2.40 -7.53
C SER A 123 -13.38 2.81 -6.21
N ALA A 124 -12.04 2.86 -6.18
CA ALA A 124 -11.28 3.28 -5.00
C ALA A 124 -11.53 4.75 -4.61
N ALA A 125 -11.86 5.63 -5.56
CA ALA A 125 -12.19 7.03 -5.27
C ALA A 125 -13.70 7.24 -5.04
N VAL A 126 -14.55 6.67 -5.91
CA VAL A 126 -16.00 6.89 -5.88
C VAL A 126 -16.65 6.25 -4.66
N LEU A 127 -16.26 5.03 -4.26
CA LEU A 127 -16.92 4.36 -3.13
C LEU A 127 -16.72 5.12 -1.81
N PRO A 128 -15.50 5.55 -1.41
CA PRO A 128 -15.34 6.38 -0.22
C PRO A 128 -16.05 7.72 -0.32
N SER A 129 -15.96 8.41 -1.47
CA SER A 129 -16.64 9.70 -1.68
C SER A 129 -18.16 9.57 -1.56
N ALA A 130 -18.76 8.54 -2.15
CA ALA A 130 -20.20 8.28 -2.06
C ALA A 130 -20.62 7.90 -0.64
N LEU A 131 -19.79 7.12 0.07
CA LEU A 131 -20.06 6.76 1.46
C LEU A 131 -20.03 7.99 2.37
N VAL A 132 -18.99 8.84 2.25
CA VAL A 132 -18.89 10.10 2.99
C VAL A 132 -20.05 11.03 2.65
N ALA A 133 -20.37 11.19 1.37
CA ALA A 133 -21.51 12.00 0.91
C ALA A 133 -22.83 11.52 1.53
N ALA A 134 -23.11 10.21 1.46
CA ALA A 134 -24.31 9.62 2.03
C ALA A 134 -24.36 9.80 3.55
N THR A 135 -23.23 9.65 4.25
CA THR A 135 -23.19 9.83 5.71
C THR A 135 -23.41 11.28 6.13
N LEU A 136 -22.83 12.26 5.43
CA LEU A 136 -23.02 13.69 5.71
C LEU A 136 -24.46 14.13 5.39
N LEU A 137 -25.05 13.62 4.31
CA LEU A 137 -26.44 13.85 3.96
C LEU A 137 -27.38 13.27 5.01
N ALA A 138 -27.17 12.01 5.42
CA ALA A 138 -27.98 11.34 6.45
C ALA A 138 -27.86 12.02 7.83
N ALA A 139 -26.71 12.61 8.14
CA ALA A 139 -26.47 13.37 9.36
C ALA A 139 -26.99 14.84 9.30
N GLY A 140 -27.57 15.26 8.18
CA GLY A 140 -28.03 16.65 7.98
C GLY A 140 -26.89 17.69 7.95
N LYS A 141 -25.66 17.25 7.65
CA LYS A 141 -24.46 18.10 7.59
C LYS A 141 -24.12 18.58 6.18
N ALA A 142 -24.76 18.02 5.16
CA ALA A 142 -24.59 18.42 3.77
C ALA A 142 -25.93 18.38 3.01
N GLY A 143 -26.13 19.32 2.08
CA GLY A 143 -27.24 19.29 1.13
C GLY A 143 -27.01 18.30 -0.03
N PRO A 144 -28.05 17.99 -0.82
CA PRO A 144 -27.94 17.09 -1.97
C PRO A 144 -26.91 17.57 -3.00
N ASP A 145 -26.77 18.88 -3.21
CA ASP A 145 -25.81 19.45 -4.18
C ASP A 145 -24.36 19.19 -3.77
N SER A 146 -24.05 19.35 -2.48
CA SER A 146 -22.72 19.05 -1.92
C SER A 146 -22.40 17.56 -1.98
N ALA A 147 -23.39 16.71 -1.67
CA ALA A 147 -23.25 15.26 -1.79
C ALA A 147 -22.97 14.84 -3.25
N THR A 148 -23.70 15.43 -4.20
CA THR A 148 -23.51 15.17 -5.64
C THR A 148 -22.13 15.65 -6.09
N SER A 149 -21.71 16.84 -5.65
CA SER A 149 -20.38 17.38 -5.93
C SER A 149 -19.26 16.48 -5.39
N LEU A 150 -19.41 15.91 -4.20
CA LEU A 150 -18.42 15.00 -3.61
C LEU A 150 -18.30 13.69 -4.42
N VAL A 151 -19.42 13.14 -4.90
CA VAL A 151 -19.41 11.95 -5.77
C VAL A 151 -18.75 12.27 -7.11
N LEU A 152 -19.08 13.41 -7.73
CA LEU A 152 -18.45 13.86 -8.98
C LEU A 152 -16.95 14.07 -8.80
N ALA A 153 -16.53 14.66 -7.67
CA ALA A 153 -15.11 14.80 -7.34
C ALA A 153 -14.42 13.44 -7.21
N GLY A 154 -15.07 12.44 -6.61
CA GLY A 154 -14.59 11.06 -6.56
C GLY A 154 -14.40 10.45 -7.95
N ILE A 155 -15.32 10.70 -8.89
CA ILE A 155 -15.19 10.26 -10.29
C ILE A 155 -13.97 10.93 -10.94
N GLY A 156 -13.88 12.26 -10.87
CA GLY A 156 -12.76 13.01 -11.43
C GLY A 156 -11.42 12.59 -10.87
N LEU A 157 -11.34 12.42 -9.55
CA LEU A 157 -10.15 11.94 -8.85
C LEU A 157 -9.76 10.51 -9.28
N GLY A 158 -10.73 9.61 -9.41
CA GLY A 158 -10.48 8.25 -9.89
C GLY A 158 -9.94 8.21 -11.32
N LEU A 159 -10.42 9.10 -12.20
CA LEU A 159 -9.87 9.25 -13.55
C LEU A 159 -8.43 9.82 -13.51
N LEU A 160 -8.17 10.83 -12.68
CA LEU A 160 -6.83 11.39 -12.48
C LEU A 160 -5.85 10.35 -11.91
N TRP A 161 -6.29 9.52 -10.96
CA TRP A 161 -5.53 8.38 -10.44
C TRP A 161 -5.26 7.33 -11.52
N GLY A 162 -6.24 7.02 -12.37
CA GLY A 162 -6.04 6.17 -13.55
C GLY A 162 -5.01 6.76 -14.54
N GLY A 163 -5.06 8.07 -14.72
CA GLY A 163 -4.08 8.84 -15.47
C GLY A 163 -2.68 8.77 -14.88
N ALA A 164 -2.55 8.98 -13.57
CA ALA A 164 -1.30 8.88 -12.81
C ALA A 164 -0.70 7.46 -12.93
N TRP A 165 -1.53 6.42 -12.80
CA TRP A 165 -1.11 5.04 -12.98
C TRP A 165 -0.60 4.77 -14.41
N CYS A 166 -1.30 5.29 -15.43
CA CYS A 166 -0.87 5.19 -16.83
C CYS A 166 0.41 6.00 -17.12
N ALA A 167 0.51 7.21 -16.56
CA ALA A 167 1.70 8.05 -16.66
C ALA A 167 2.93 7.33 -16.09
N GLY A 168 2.79 6.62 -14.98
CA GLY A 168 3.84 5.76 -14.44
C GLY A 168 4.36 4.70 -15.43
N GLN A 169 3.48 4.16 -16.27
CA GLN A 169 3.83 3.19 -17.31
C GLN A 169 4.44 3.86 -18.55
N LEU A 170 3.99 5.08 -18.90
CA LEU A 170 4.47 5.83 -20.07
C LEU A 170 5.83 6.52 -19.83
N LEU A 171 6.09 6.95 -18.59
CA LEU A 171 7.29 7.70 -18.24
C LEU A 171 8.52 6.79 -18.09
N ARG A 172 9.66 7.29 -18.60
CA ARG A 172 10.99 6.71 -18.31
C ARG A 172 11.27 6.73 -16.80
N ARG A 173 12.18 5.87 -16.34
CA ARG A 173 12.58 5.77 -14.92
C ARG A 173 12.84 7.13 -14.26
N THR A 174 13.62 8.01 -14.91
CA THR A 174 13.93 9.35 -14.37
C THR A 174 12.69 10.24 -14.29
N GLY A 175 11.93 10.36 -15.38
CA GLY A 175 10.70 11.15 -15.39
C GLY A 175 9.65 10.65 -14.40
N ARG A 176 9.53 9.33 -14.26
CA ARG A 176 8.66 8.70 -13.25
C ARG A 176 9.10 9.07 -11.84
N ARG A 177 10.40 8.97 -11.52
CA ARG A 177 10.92 9.36 -10.20
C ARG A 177 10.65 10.83 -9.90
N LEU A 178 10.89 11.72 -10.86
CA LEU A 178 10.59 13.15 -10.70
C LEU A 178 9.09 13.37 -10.45
N ALA A 179 8.20 12.72 -11.20
CA ALA A 179 6.76 12.82 -10.97
C ALA A 179 6.33 12.29 -9.58
N VAL A 180 6.89 11.16 -9.13
CA VAL A 180 6.65 10.63 -7.77
C VAL A 180 7.13 11.63 -6.72
N LEU A 181 8.33 12.19 -6.89
CA LEU A 181 8.91 13.16 -5.94
C LEU A 181 8.10 14.46 -5.91
N LEU A 182 7.69 15.00 -7.06
CA LEU A 182 6.90 16.22 -7.14
C LEU A 182 5.52 16.04 -6.51
N LEU A 183 4.81 14.95 -6.83
CA LEU A 183 3.52 14.65 -6.22
C LEU A 183 3.64 14.35 -4.72
N GLY A 184 4.70 13.66 -4.32
CA GLY A 184 4.99 13.38 -2.91
C GLY A 184 5.34 14.64 -2.11
N LEU A 185 6.15 15.54 -2.69
CA LEU A 185 6.46 16.85 -2.10
C LEU A 185 5.20 17.72 -2.02
N ALA A 186 4.38 17.76 -3.07
CA ALA A 186 3.11 18.47 -3.04
C ALA A 186 2.17 17.91 -1.95
N ALA A 187 2.10 16.58 -1.81
CA ALA A 187 1.37 15.94 -0.72
C ALA A 187 1.90 16.35 0.66
N ALA A 188 3.22 16.31 0.85
CA ALA A 188 3.87 16.68 2.11
C ALA A 188 3.68 18.16 2.45
N CYS A 189 3.83 19.06 1.48
CA CYS A 189 3.58 20.50 1.66
C CYS A 189 2.11 20.76 1.98
N THR A 190 1.17 20.12 1.28
CA THR A 190 -0.27 20.29 1.54
C THR A 190 -0.64 19.78 2.93
N ALA A 191 -0.08 18.63 3.33
CA ALA A 191 -0.24 18.13 4.69
C ALA A 191 0.34 19.11 5.70
N LEU A 192 1.58 19.59 5.50
CA LEU A 192 2.21 20.58 6.39
C LEU A 192 1.39 21.87 6.52
N THR A 193 0.79 22.37 5.43
CA THR A 193 -0.10 23.54 5.49
C THR A 193 -1.35 23.26 6.31
N ALA A 194 -1.97 22.08 6.17
CA ALA A 194 -3.09 21.67 7.02
C ALA A 194 -2.70 21.69 8.51
N LEU A 195 -1.49 21.22 8.79
CA LEU A 195 -0.95 21.12 10.14
C LEU A 195 -0.66 22.48 10.78
N LEU A 196 -0.04 23.38 10.02
CA LEU A 196 0.25 24.74 10.51
C LEU A 196 -1.01 25.58 10.71
N ALA A 197 -2.07 25.32 9.94
CA ALA A 197 -3.33 26.03 10.07
C ALA A 197 -4.13 25.67 11.34
N GLY A 198 -3.95 24.45 11.86
CA GLY A 198 -4.69 23.96 13.04
C GLY A 198 -4.08 24.30 14.41
N GLY A 199 -2.85 24.85 14.44
CA GLY A 199 -2.12 25.12 15.68
C GLY A 199 -2.41 26.47 16.33
N GLU A 200 -2.93 27.44 15.58
CA GLU A 200 -3.23 28.77 16.11
C GLU A 200 -4.68 28.83 16.62
N PRO A 201 -4.92 29.06 17.93
CA PRO A 201 -6.25 29.39 18.42
C PRO A 201 -6.66 30.70 17.77
N ARG A 202 -7.46 30.62 16.70
CA ARG A 202 -7.94 31.78 15.97
C ARG A 202 -8.87 32.56 16.89
N GLU A 203 -8.33 33.58 17.54
CA GLU A 203 -9.11 34.62 18.20
C GLU A 203 -10.22 35.10 17.23
N PRO A 204 -11.49 35.17 17.67
CA PRO A 204 -12.62 35.55 16.82
C PRO A 204 -12.64 37.07 16.54
N SER A 205 -11.47 37.72 16.48
CA SER A 205 -11.37 39.13 16.13
C SER A 205 -11.33 39.27 14.62
N GLY A 206 -12.49 39.62 14.06
CA GLY A 206 -12.69 39.87 12.64
C GLY A 206 -11.73 40.95 12.12
N ARG A 207 -10.72 40.52 11.37
CA ARG A 207 -10.09 41.21 10.23
C ARG A 207 -9.02 40.30 9.68
N VAL A 208 -9.41 39.51 8.69
CA VAL A 208 -8.47 38.73 7.90
C VAL A 208 -7.66 39.70 7.04
N ALA A 209 -6.39 39.86 7.39
CA ALA A 209 -5.41 40.49 6.52
C ALA A 209 -5.17 39.54 5.34
N ALA A 210 -5.50 40.01 4.15
CA ALA A 210 -5.30 39.32 2.89
C ALA A 210 -3.81 39.03 2.66
N GLY A 211 -3.39 37.82 3.04
CA GLY A 211 -2.11 37.24 2.66
C GLY A 211 -2.24 36.50 1.32
N PRO A 212 -1.17 36.40 0.51
CA PRO A 212 -1.22 35.82 -0.84
C PRO A 212 -1.56 34.32 -0.90
N ALA A 213 -1.78 33.67 0.25
CA ALA A 213 -2.28 32.29 0.34
C ALA A 213 -3.82 32.18 0.25
N GLU A 214 -4.57 33.29 0.37
CA GLU A 214 -6.03 33.28 0.20
C GLU A 214 -6.47 33.09 -1.25
N GLY A 215 -5.59 33.31 -2.23
CA GLY A 215 -5.92 33.20 -3.65
C GLY A 215 -6.22 31.77 -4.15
N VAL A 216 -5.78 30.74 -3.43
CA VAL A 216 -5.97 29.33 -3.86
C VAL A 216 -7.11 28.64 -3.11
N VAL A 217 -7.33 29.00 -1.84
CA VAL A 217 -8.39 28.41 -1.00
C VAL A 217 -9.66 29.27 -1.00
N GLY A 218 -9.53 30.60 -1.01
CA GLY A 218 -10.66 31.54 -1.19
C GLY A 218 -11.26 31.51 -2.61
N GLY A 219 -10.50 31.01 -3.58
CA GLY A 219 -10.99 30.78 -4.95
C GLY A 219 -11.97 29.61 -5.07
N LEU A 220 -11.99 28.64 -4.14
CA LEU A 220 -12.91 27.50 -4.17
C LEU A 220 -14.23 27.79 -3.45
N SER A 221 -14.22 28.69 -2.47
CA SER A 221 -15.42 29.20 -1.79
C SER A 221 -16.13 30.31 -2.58
N ALA A 222 -15.46 30.94 -3.55
CA ALA A 222 -16.05 31.94 -4.44
C ALA A 222 -16.66 31.36 -5.75
N VAL A 223 -16.52 30.05 -5.99
CA VAL A 223 -17.06 29.38 -7.17
C VAL A 223 -18.46 28.84 -6.85
N PRO A 224 -19.52 29.25 -7.59
CA PRO A 224 -20.86 28.71 -7.42
C PRO A 224 -20.88 27.17 -7.50
N GLY A 225 -21.79 26.55 -6.73
CA GLY A 225 -21.90 25.11 -6.46
C GLY A 225 -21.48 24.17 -7.60
N GLY A 226 -20.68 23.17 -7.25
CA GLY A 226 -20.35 22.01 -8.11
C GLY A 226 -19.35 22.23 -9.24
N ALA A 227 -19.03 23.47 -9.64
CA ALA A 227 -18.14 23.72 -10.78
C ALA A 227 -16.70 23.19 -10.58
N TRP A 228 -16.18 23.18 -9.34
CA TRP A 228 -14.88 22.57 -9.03
C TRP A 228 -14.89 21.05 -9.24
N ALA A 229 -15.98 20.37 -8.86
CA ALA A 229 -16.13 18.93 -9.05
C ALA A 229 -16.29 18.58 -10.54
N ALA A 230 -17.03 19.40 -11.29
CA ALA A 230 -17.09 19.30 -12.74
C ALA A 230 -15.70 19.50 -13.38
N GLY A 231 -14.91 20.46 -12.90
CA GLY A 231 -13.52 20.67 -13.32
C GLY A 231 -12.62 19.45 -13.09
N LEU A 232 -12.78 18.75 -11.95
CA LEU A 232 -12.07 17.49 -11.68
C LEU A 232 -12.49 16.37 -12.64
N VAL A 233 -13.78 16.25 -12.95
CA VAL A 233 -14.26 15.25 -13.92
C VAL A 233 -13.72 15.55 -15.32
N VAL A 234 -13.79 16.81 -15.76
CA VAL A 234 -13.29 17.22 -17.08
C VAL A 234 -11.78 17.00 -17.18
N SER A 235 -11.00 17.43 -16.18
CA SER A 235 -9.55 17.22 -16.16
C SER A 235 -9.19 15.74 -16.14
N GLY A 236 -9.87 14.93 -15.33
CA GLY A 236 -9.72 13.47 -15.32
C GLY A 236 -10.02 12.84 -16.69
N ALA A 237 -11.12 13.25 -17.34
CA ALA A 237 -11.50 12.77 -18.66
C ALA A 237 -10.45 13.15 -19.73
N VAL A 238 -9.97 14.39 -19.73
CA VAL A 238 -8.91 14.87 -20.63
C VAL A 238 -7.63 14.04 -20.42
N VAL A 239 -7.22 13.79 -19.18
CA VAL A 239 -6.05 12.96 -18.88
C VAL A 239 -6.23 11.54 -19.40
N VAL A 240 -7.40 10.92 -19.21
CA VAL A 240 -7.68 9.59 -19.75
C VAL A 240 -7.61 9.57 -21.27
N VAL A 241 -8.20 10.56 -21.96
CA VAL A 241 -8.10 10.70 -23.43
C VAL A 241 -6.64 10.82 -23.85
N LEU A 242 -5.86 11.70 -23.22
CA LEU A 242 -4.43 11.84 -23.49
C LEU A 242 -3.69 10.51 -23.29
N CYS A 243 -3.91 9.82 -22.17
CA CYS A 243 -3.35 8.49 -21.92
C CYS A 243 -3.68 7.50 -23.05
N THR A 244 -4.94 7.43 -23.50
CA THR A 244 -5.34 6.52 -24.60
C THR A 244 -4.63 6.82 -25.93
N THR A 245 -4.35 8.08 -26.22
CA THR A 245 -3.59 8.47 -27.43
C THR A 245 -2.10 8.14 -27.29
N LEU A 246 -1.57 8.20 -26.07
CA LEU A 246 -0.15 7.94 -25.78
C LEU A 246 0.17 6.45 -25.59
N LEU A 247 -0.82 5.56 -25.48
CA LEU A 247 -0.60 4.10 -25.40
C LEU A 247 0.26 3.55 -26.55
N GLY A 248 0.21 4.19 -27.73
CA GLY A 248 1.08 3.84 -28.86
C GLY A 248 2.58 4.00 -28.57
N ARG A 249 2.96 4.85 -27.61
CA ARG A 249 4.35 5.14 -27.24
C ARG A 249 4.93 4.14 -26.22
N LEU A 250 4.12 3.21 -25.70
CA LEU A 250 4.59 2.19 -24.77
C LEU A 250 5.62 1.29 -25.43
N ARG A 251 6.68 0.96 -24.70
CA ARG A 251 7.79 0.14 -25.19
C ARG A 251 7.46 -1.34 -25.06
N GLY A 252 7.59 -2.09 -26.16
CA GLY A 252 7.34 -3.52 -26.17
C GLY A 252 8.18 -4.30 -25.16
N THR A 253 9.44 -3.93 -24.96
CA THR A 253 10.35 -4.59 -23.99
C THR A 253 9.90 -4.39 -22.54
N GLU A 254 9.47 -3.17 -22.18
CA GLU A 254 8.95 -2.88 -20.84
C GLU A 254 7.62 -3.58 -20.61
N LEU A 255 6.73 -3.61 -21.61
CA LEU A 255 5.46 -4.35 -21.54
C LEU A 255 5.70 -5.86 -21.36
N ALA A 256 6.63 -6.45 -22.11
CA ALA A 256 6.97 -7.87 -21.98
C ALA A 256 7.54 -8.19 -20.59
N ALA A 257 8.44 -7.35 -20.07
CA ALA A 257 8.99 -7.52 -18.72
C ALA A 257 7.93 -7.37 -17.63
N GLN A 258 7.01 -6.40 -17.75
CA GLN A 258 5.88 -6.25 -16.83
C GLN A 258 4.94 -7.46 -16.91
N ALA A 259 4.67 -7.96 -18.10
CA ALA A 259 3.77 -9.09 -18.32
C ALA A 259 4.36 -10.37 -17.72
N ALA A 260 5.64 -10.65 -17.98
CA ALA A 260 6.32 -11.83 -17.44
C ALA A 260 6.39 -11.81 -15.91
N ARG A 261 6.73 -10.65 -15.30
CA ARG A 261 6.72 -10.51 -13.84
C ARG A 261 5.32 -10.68 -13.26
N TRP A 262 4.31 -10.11 -13.91
CA TRP A 262 2.94 -10.24 -13.43
C TRP A 262 2.42 -11.68 -13.56
N GLU A 263 2.74 -12.39 -14.65
CA GLU A 263 2.41 -13.80 -14.81
C GLU A 263 3.08 -14.64 -13.73
N ALA A 264 4.40 -14.50 -13.53
CA ALA A 264 5.11 -15.18 -12.45
C ALA A 264 4.49 -14.91 -11.07
N ALA A 265 4.15 -13.64 -10.77
CA ALA A 265 3.49 -13.28 -9.53
C ALA A 265 2.08 -13.89 -9.39
N THR A 266 1.31 -13.92 -10.49
CA THR A 266 -0.04 -14.48 -10.50
C THR A 266 0.00 -15.99 -10.35
N THR A 267 0.96 -16.67 -11.00
CA THR A 267 1.17 -18.12 -10.85
C THR A 267 1.51 -18.47 -9.41
N ALA A 268 2.47 -17.76 -8.79
CA ALA A 268 2.78 -17.97 -7.38
C ALA A 268 1.60 -17.65 -6.45
N ALA A 269 0.88 -16.55 -6.70
CA ALA A 269 -0.31 -16.20 -5.90
C ALA A 269 -1.45 -17.22 -6.07
N SER A 270 -1.59 -17.84 -7.24
CA SER A 270 -2.62 -18.86 -7.50
C SER A 270 -2.38 -20.16 -6.73
N THR A 271 -1.13 -20.44 -6.37
CA THR A 271 -0.77 -21.51 -5.44
C THR A 271 -0.63 -21.02 -4.00
N THR A 272 -1.12 -19.79 -3.72
CA THR A 272 -1.05 -19.07 -2.43
C THR A 272 0.37 -18.86 -1.89
N ASP A 273 1.39 -18.96 -2.74
CA ASP A 273 2.76 -18.54 -2.43
C ASP A 273 2.88 -17.01 -2.58
N LEU A 274 2.35 -16.29 -1.60
CA LEU A 274 2.40 -14.82 -1.56
C LEU A 274 3.84 -14.30 -1.42
N ALA A 275 4.73 -15.08 -0.79
CA ALA A 275 6.14 -14.74 -0.65
C ALA A 275 6.86 -14.81 -2.01
N GLY A 276 6.62 -15.88 -2.78
CA GLY A 276 7.07 -16.00 -4.17
C GLY A 276 6.47 -14.92 -5.07
N ALA A 277 5.17 -14.61 -4.91
CA ALA A 277 4.51 -13.55 -5.67
C ALA A 277 5.14 -12.17 -5.42
N ALA A 278 5.43 -11.83 -4.16
CA ALA A 278 6.18 -10.62 -3.81
C ALA A 278 7.63 -10.69 -4.32
N GLY A 279 8.24 -11.87 -4.31
CA GLY A 279 9.57 -12.16 -4.86
C GLY A 279 9.72 -11.77 -6.32
N ALA A 280 8.68 -11.98 -7.14
CA ALA A 280 8.66 -11.64 -8.57
C ALA A 280 8.82 -10.12 -8.83
N PHE A 281 8.56 -9.26 -7.84
CA PHE A 281 8.73 -7.81 -7.92
C PHE A 281 10.00 -7.28 -7.25
N ARG A 282 10.93 -8.14 -6.83
CA ARG A 282 12.19 -7.69 -6.22
C ARG A 282 12.97 -6.79 -7.18
N ALA A 283 13.46 -5.67 -6.63
CA ALA A 283 14.24 -4.71 -7.38
C ALA A 283 15.61 -5.27 -7.74
N VAL A 284 16.05 -5.02 -8.98
CA VAL A 284 17.40 -5.35 -9.42
C VAL A 284 18.40 -4.31 -8.85
N PRO A 285 19.58 -4.73 -8.37
CA PRO A 285 20.65 -3.82 -7.94
C PRO A 285 21.06 -2.83 -9.03
N THR A 286 20.92 -1.53 -8.77
CA THR A 286 21.14 -0.47 -9.77
C THR A 286 22.11 0.62 -9.34
N ALA A 287 22.44 0.72 -8.05
CA ALA A 287 23.41 1.70 -7.52
C ALA A 287 24.46 1.01 -6.64
N ALA A 288 25.42 1.78 -6.12
CA ALA A 288 26.39 1.33 -5.11
C ALA A 288 27.15 0.02 -5.44
N ARG A 289 27.45 -0.21 -6.73
CA ARG A 289 28.17 -1.43 -7.18
C ARG A 289 29.62 -1.48 -6.72
N GLY A 290 30.27 -0.33 -6.59
CA GLY A 290 31.65 -0.20 -6.10
C GLY A 290 31.80 -0.19 -4.58
N LEU A 291 30.70 -0.17 -3.81
CA LEU A 291 30.80 -0.23 -2.35
C LEU A 291 31.13 -1.65 -1.92
N ALA A 292 32.26 -1.81 -1.24
CA ALA A 292 32.64 -3.07 -0.62
C ALA A 292 31.66 -3.38 0.53
N ALA A 293 31.00 -4.55 0.44
CA ALA A 293 30.09 -5.04 1.49
C ALA A 293 30.85 -5.77 2.62
N ILE A 294 32.07 -6.24 2.33
CA ILE A 294 32.95 -6.94 3.27
C ILE A 294 34.12 -6.00 3.56
N GLY A 295 34.53 -5.93 4.83
CA GLY A 295 35.69 -5.15 5.26
C GLY A 295 36.13 -5.57 6.67
N PRO A 296 37.21 -4.97 7.18
CA PRO A 296 37.70 -5.25 8.53
C PRO A 296 36.73 -4.71 9.59
N GLY A 297 36.72 -5.34 10.77
CA GLY A 297 35.95 -4.89 11.92
C GLY A 297 35.17 -6.00 12.64
N PRO A 298 34.51 -5.67 13.76
CA PRO A 298 33.69 -6.63 14.50
C PRO A 298 32.49 -7.10 13.67
N LEU A 299 32.06 -8.34 13.91
CA LEU A 299 31.01 -9.01 13.11
C LEU A 299 29.70 -8.21 13.02
N VAL A 300 29.30 -7.52 14.09
CA VAL A 300 28.07 -6.70 14.10
C VAL A 300 28.16 -5.57 13.07
N LEU A 301 29.29 -4.85 13.04
CA LEU A 301 29.50 -3.76 12.08
C LEU A 301 29.62 -4.28 10.64
N LEU A 302 30.22 -5.46 10.45
CA LEU A 302 30.31 -6.11 9.15
C LEU A 302 28.91 -6.43 8.59
N TYR A 303 28.04 -7.03 9.39
CA TYR A 303 26.66 -7.35 8.97
C TYR A 303 25.82 -6.09 8.75
N ALA A 304 25.94 -5.09 9.65
CA ALA A 304 25.27 -3.81 9.48
C ALA A 304 25.70 -3.10 8.17
N ARG A 305 26.99 -3.12 7.85
CA ARG A 305 27.53 -2.58 6.58
C ARG A 305 27.01 -3.37 5.39
N ARG A 306 26.99 -4.70 5.46
CA ARG A 306 26.47 -5.57 4.39
C ARG A 306 25.01 -5.23 4.08
N ASP A 307 24.19 -5.06 5.11
CA ASP A 307 22.76 -4.72 4.95
C ASP A 307 22.59 -3.30 4.40
N ALA A 308 23.32 -2.32 4.95
CA ALA A 308 23.31 -0.95 4.43
C ALA A 308 23.71 -0.88 2.94
N VAL A 309 24.76 -1.60 2.53
CA VAL A 309 25.15 -1.69 1.12
C VAL A 309 24.05 -2.34 0.27
N ALA A 310 23.37 -3.37 0.78
CA ALA A 310 22.23 -3.98 0.08
C ALA A 310 21.07 -2.99 -0.13
N TRP A 311 20.77 -2.16 0.87
CA TRP A 311 19.75 -1.11 0.75
C TRP A 311 20.15 -0.05 -0.28
N LEU A 312 21.41 0.41 -0.24
CA LEU A 312 21.94 1.40 -1.20
C LEU A 312 21.99 0.87 -2.63
N ARG A 313 22.12 -0.44 -2.83
CA ARG A 313 22.06 -1.07 -4.15
C ARG A 313 20.66 -1.03 -4.77
N THR A 314 19.61 -0.90 -3.96
CA THR A 314 18.20 -0.85 -4.39
C THR A 314 17.51 0.44 -3.92
N PRO A 315 17.96 1.62 -4.41
CA PRO A 315 17.58 2.92 -3.85
C PRO A 315 16.07 3.17 -3.89
N ASP A 316 15.38 2.73 -4.96
CA ASP A 316 13.93 2.90 -5.08
C ASP A 316 13.18 2.11 -3.99
N ARG A 317 13.66 0.90 -3.65
CA ARG A 317 13.07 0.06 -2.62
C ARG A 317 13.41 0.59 -1.22
N CYS A 318 14.63 1.06 -1.02
CA CYS A 318 15.06 1.69 0.22
C CYS A 318 14.23 2.95 0.52
N ALA A 319 14.10 3.85 -0.46
CA ALA A 319 13.31 5.07 -0.32
C ALA A 319 11.82 4.77 -0.08
N GLY A 320 11.22 3.86 -0.86
CA GLY A 320 9.82 3.44 -0.65
C GLY A 320 9.61 2.77 0.71
N GLY A 321 10.56 1.96 1.16
CA GLY A 321 10.54 1.33 2.48
C GLY A 321 10.63 2.33 3.62
N ALA A 322 11.54 3.31 3.51
CA ALA A 322 11.71 4.37 4.48
C ALA A 322 10.48 5.29 4.56
N LEU A 323 9.93 5.68 3.42
CA LEU A 323 8.69 6.46 3.35
C LEU A 323 7.51 5.69 3.96
N GLY A 324 7.35 4.41 3.63
CA GLY A 324 6.31 3.56 4.23
C GLY A 324 6.46 3.44 5.74
N ALA A 325 7.69 3.28 6.24
CA ALA A 325 7.96 3.25 7.68
C ALA A 325 7.69 4.59 8.36
N LEU A 326 8.08 5.72 7.77
CA LEU A 326 7.82 7.07 8.29
C LEU A 326 6.32 7.38 8.34
N LEU A 327 5.59 7.11 7.25
CA LEU A 327 4.14 7.31 7.21
C LEU A 327 3.42 6.36 8.17
N GLY A 328 3.88 5.12 8.28
CA GLY A 328 3.35 4.16 9.23
C GLY A 328 3.55 4.60 10.67
N ALA A 329 4.73 5.11 10.99
CA ALA A 329 5.07 5.66 12.29
C ALA A 329 4.30 6.93 12.63
N ALA A 330 4.11 7.84 11.67
CA ALA A 330 3.28 9.04 11.85
C ALA A 330 1.81 8.67 12.10
N ALA A 331 1.27 7.67 11.40
CA ALA A 331 -0.08 7.17 11.65
C ALA A 331 -0.19 6.52 13.04
N LEU A 332 0.79 5.70 13.45
CA LEU A 332 0.83 5.13 14.80
C LEU A 332 0.93 6.21 15.89
N GLY A 333 1.75 7.24 15.69
CA GLY A 333 1.82 8.38 16.61
C GLY A 333 0.50 9.17 16.66
N GLY A 334 -0.13 9.39 15.51
CA GLY A 334 -1.45 10.01 15.42
C GLY A 334 -2.56 9.19 16.08
N ALA A 335 -2.44 7.85 16.11
CA ALA A 335 -3.38 6.99 16.82
C ALA A 335 -3.40 7.26 18.34
N VAL A 336 -2.29 7.73 18.92
CA VAL A 336 -2.20 8.15 20.33
C VAL A 336 -2.96 9.45 20.59
N LEU A 337 -3.02 10.32 19.59
CA LEU A 337 -3.64 11.66 19.68
C LEU A 337 -5.14 11.64 19.45
N LEU A 338 -5.67 10.54 18.91
CA LEU A 338 -7.08 10.36 18.63
C LEU A 338 -7.70 9.34 19.58
N GLN A 339 -9.03 9.34 19.63
CA GLN A 339 -9.80 8.33 20.37
C GLN A 339 -10.76 7.61 19.42
N GLY A 340 -11.37 6.53 19.91
CA GLY A 340 -12.40 5.82 19.17
C GLY A 340 -11.89 5.17 17.87
N PRO A 341 -12.75 5.02 16.85
CA PRO A 341 -12.41 4.33 15.60
C PRO A 341 -11.29 4.98 14.80
N ALA A 342 -11.12 6.30 14.89
CA ALA A 342 -10.08 7.00 14.15
C ALA A 342 -8.68 6.58 14.62
N ALA A 343 -8.50 6.42 15.94
CA ALA A 343 -7.27 5.88 16.52
C ALA A 343 -6.99 4.46 16.02
N TRP A 344 -8.00 3.58 16.04
CA TRP A 344 -7.85 2.20 15.55
C TRP A 344 -7.58 2.13 14.04
N ALA A 345 -8.20 3.00 13.23
CA ALA A 345 -7.94 3.07 11.80
C ALA A 345 -6.49 3.51 11.51
N LEU A 346 -6.00 4.53 12.22
CA LEU A 346 -4.61 4.96 12.12
C LEU A 346 -3.63 3.91 12.65
N LEU A 347 -3.99 3.17 13.70
CA LEU A 347 -3.19 2.05 14.19
C LEU A 347 -3.05 0.96 13.13
N VAL A 348 -4.17 0.50 12.55
CA VAL A 348 -4.16 -0.54 11.52
C VAL A 348 -3.37 -0.07 10.30
N LEU A 349 -3.65 1.13 9.79
CA LEU A 349 -2.92 1.71 8.67
C LEU A 349 -1.42 1.82 8.99
N GLY A 350 -1.09 2.34 10.16
CA GLY A 350 0.26 2.58 10.61
C GLY A 350 1.09 1.31 10.76
N ALA A 351 0.52 0.29 11.40
CA ALA A 351 1.14 -1.01 11.55
C ALA A 351 1.35 -1.73 10.19
N LEU A 352 0.36 -1.65 9.28
CA LEU A 352 0.49 -2.23 7.93
C LEU A 352 1.56 -1.52 7.09
N LEU A 353 1.60 -0.18 7.13
CA LEU A 353 2.61 0.61 6.42
C LEU A 353 4.01 0.38 6.99
N LEU A 354 4.16 0.37 8.31
CA LEU A 354 5.42 0.08 8.98
C LEU A 354 5.90 -1.34 8.65
N ARG A 355 5.00 -2.33 8.69
CA ARG A 355 5.29 -3.72 8.27
C ARG A 355 5.71 -3.79 6.80
N ALA A 356 4.98 -3.14 5.91
CA ALA A 356 5.30 -3.11 4.48
C ALA A 356 6.67 -2.46 4.23
N GLY A 357 6.93 -1.30 4.87
CA GLY A 357 8.18 -0.55 4.80
C GLY A 357 9.39 -1.34 5.31
N ALA A 358 9.24 -2.01 6.45
CA ALA A 358 10.25 -2.90 7.01
C ALA A 358 10.69 -4.00 6.03
N GLY A 359 9.81 -4.41 5.11
CA GLY A 359 10.12 -5.38 4.06
C GLY A 359 11.31 -4.99 3.17
N ALA A 360 11.66 -3.70 3.07
CA ALA A 360 12.84 -3.24 2.33
C ALA A 360 14.17 -3.55 3.03
N PHE A 361 14.15 -3.69 4.36
CA PHE A 361 15.36 -3.72 5.18
C PHE A 361 15.72 -5.11 5.71
N VAL A 362 14.80 -6.08 5.63
CA VAL A 362 14.94 -7.42 6.25
C VAL A 362 15.41 -8.53 5.31
N ASP A 363 16.06 -8.20 4.18
CA ASP A 363 16.54 -9.23 3.24
C ASP A 363 17.65 -10.10 3.83
N GLY A 364 18.53 -9.53 4.67
CA GLY A 364 19.57 -10.28 5.37
C GLY A 364 19.01 -11.36 6.28
N ILE A 365 17.89 -11.07 6.96
CA ILE A 365 17.16 -12.01 7.81
C ILE A 365 16.64 -13.19 6.97
N ARG A 366 16.00 -12.91 5.83
CA ARG A 366 15.53 -13.96 4.90
C ARG A 366 16.68 -14.81 4.39
N HIS A 367 17.80 -14.18 4.04
CA HIS A 367 18.98 -14.90 3.60
C HIS A 367 19.53 -15.82 4.68
N GLY A 368 19.60 -15.37 5.94
CA GLY A 368 20.04 -16.18 7.07
C GLY A 368 19.16 -17.41 7.33
N VAL A 369 17.84 -17.30 7.11
CA VAL A 369 16.95 -18.46 7.14
C VAL A 369 17.19 -19.39 5.94
N HIS A 370 17.35 -18.85 4.73
CA HIS A 370 17.61 -19.68 3.54
C HIS A 370 18.95 -20.42 3.57
N THR A 371 19.89 -20.02 4.42
CA THR A 371 21.16 -20.73 4.64
C THR A 371 21.06 -21.83 5.71
N LEU A 372 19.89 -22.04 6.33
CA LEU A 372 19.66 -23.20 7.21
C LEU A 372 19.87 -24.50 6.42
N GLY A 373 20.67 -25.42 6.96
CA GLY A 373 21.00 -26.70 6.34
C GLY A 373 22.19 -26.67 5.37
N ALA A 374 22.69 -25.49 4.98
CA ALA A 374 23.96 -25.40 4.27
C ALA A 374 25.12 -25.71 5.23
N PRO A 375 26.21 -26.36 4.76
CA PRO A 375 27.43 -26.49 5.55
C PRO A 375 27.84 -25.11 6.07
N PRO A 376 28.34 -24.99 7.33
CA PRO A 376 28.73 -23.71 7.88
C PRO A 376 30.00 -23.21 7.18
N LEU A 377 29.86 -22.65 5.97
CA LEU A 377 30.95 -22.12 5.16
C LEU A 377 31.74 -21.02 5.89
N LEU A 378 31.12 -20.41 6.91
CA LEU A 378 31.68 -19.32 7.73
C LEU A 378 31.74 -19.66 9.23
N GLY A 379 31.52 -20.92 9.63
CA GLY A 379 31.56 -21.34 11.04
C GLY A 379 30.48 -20.71 11.95
N GLN A 380 29.47 -20.04 11.38
CA GLN A 380 28.41 -19.35 12.12
C GLN A 380 27.11 -20.15 12.09
N ARG A 381 26.43 -20.19 13.25
CA ARG A 381 25.07 -20.75 13.35
C ARG A 381 24.08 -19.76 12.73
N ALA A 382 23.01 -20.27 12.12
CA ALA A 382 21.95 -19.44 11.52
C ALA A 382 21.32 -18.47 12.52
N ALA A 383 21.13 -18.88 13.78
CA ALA A 383 20.65 -17.99 14.85
C ALA A 383 21.56 -16.76 15.05
N THR A 384 22.88 -16.95 15.00
CA THR A 384 23.85 -15.85 15.08
C THR A 384 23.72 -14.92 13.88
N GLN A 385 23.56 -15.47 12.68
CA GLN A 385 23.38 -14.65 11.47
C GLN A 385 22.08 -13.84 11.52
N LEU A 386 20.99 -14.41 12.02
CA LEU A 386 19.72 -13.71 12.20
C LEU A 386 19.85 -12.56 13.19
N LEU A 387 20.51 -12.77 14.34
CA LEU A 387 20.75 -11.72 15.32
C LEU A 387 21.61 -10.59 14.73
N LEU A 388 22.68 -10.92 14.02
CA LEU A 388 23.55 -9.94 13.38
C LEU A 388 22.82 -9.13 12.29
N HIS A 389 21.94 -9.78 11.51
CA HIS A 389 21.09 -9.13 10.50
C HIS A 389 19.89 -8.37 11.08
N ALA A 390 19.57 -8.52 12.36
CA ALA A 390 18.48 -7.79 13.00
C ALA A 390 18.91 -6.39 13.49
N VAL A 391 20.19 -6.19 13.81
CA VAL A 391 20.69 -4.94 14.43
C VAL A 391 20.45 -3.72 13.56
N ALA A 392 20.90 -3.74 12.31
CA ALA A 392 20.79 -2.57 11.43
C ALA A 392 19.33 -2.23 11.05
N PRO A 393 18.46 -3.19 10.66
CA PRO A 393 17.04 -2.92 10.47
C PRO A 393 16.35 -2.39 11.72
N LEU A 394 16.68 -2.90 12.92
CA LEU A 394 16.09 -2.43 14.17
C LEU A 394 16.42 -0.96 14.41
N LEU A 395 17.70 -0.58 14.33
CA LEU A 395 18.14 0.79 14.52
C LEU A 395 17.49 1.73 13.50
N LEU A 396 17.50 1.35 12.22
CA LEU A 396 16.89 2.16 11.18
C LEU A 396 15.37 2.33 11.40
N LEU A 397 14.64 1.25 11.67
CA LEU A 397 13.20 1.32 11.89
C LEU A 397 12.85 2.05 13.19
N ALA A 398 13.68 1.96 14.23
CA ALA A 398 13.52 2.75 15.45
C ALA A 398 13.72 4.25 15.16
N VAL A 399 14.74 4.63 14.39
CA VAL A 399 14.96 6.03 14.00
C VAL A 399 13.80 6.55 13.14
N LEU A 400 13.36 5.79 12.12
CA LEU A 400 12.21 6.17 11.29
C LEU A 400 10.91 6.20 12.12
N GLY A 401 10.77 5.27 13.06
CA GLY A 401 9.70 5.24 14.05
C GLY A 401 9.65 6.52 14.88
N ALA A 402 10.80 6.90 15.43
CA ALA A 402 10.92 8.11 16.24
C ALA A 402 10.65 9.39 15.41
N LEU A 403 11.18 9.47 14.19
CA LEU A 403 10.95 10.62 13.30
C LEU A 403 9.48 10.75 12.88
N GLY A 404 8.82 9.65 12.52
CA GLY A 404 7.40 9.66 12.18
C GLY A 404 6.51 9.98 13.39
N GLY A 405 6.81 9.38 14.54
CA GLY A 405 6.11 9.69 15.79
C GLY A 405 6.32 11.14 16.24
N PHE A 406 7.53 11.68 16.09
CA PHE A 406 7.83 13.09 16.36
C PHE A 406 7.05 14.03 15.44
N ALA A 407 6.92 13.68 14.14
CA ALA A 407 6.06 14.43 13.25
C ALA A 407 4.62 14.48 13.78
N ALA A 408 4.09 13.37 14.32
CA ALA A 408 2.77 13.37 14.98
C ALA A 408 2.72 14.27 16.23
N VAL A 409 3.78 14.33 17.05
CA VAL A 409 3.86 15.27 18.18
C VAL A 409 3.75 16.73 17.71
N LEU A 410 4.45 17.08 16.63
CA LEU A 410 4.36 18.42 16.04
C LEU A 410 2.95 18.73 15.54
N VAL A 411 2.27 17.73 14.96
CA VAL A 411 0.84 17.83 14.58
C VAL A 411 -0.07 18.04 15.79
N GLY A 412 0.18 17.32 16.88
CA GLY A 412 -0.61 17.38 18.11
C GLY A 412 -0.39 18.63 18.98
N GLY A 413 0.33 19.64 18.48
CA GLY A 413 0.61 20.87 19.22
C GLY A 413 1.70 20.77 20.28
N GLY A 414 2.57 19.75 20.22
CA GLY A 414 3.77 19.65 21.06
C GLY A 414 3.54 19.33 22.54
N GLY A 415 2.30 19.44 23.04
CA GLY A 415 1.91 19.08 24.41
C GLY A 415 1.74 17.58 24.65
N ALA A 416 1.79 16.77 23.59
CA ALA A 416 1.79 15.32 23.72
C ALA A 416 3.13 14.87 24.34
N GLY A 417 3.07 14.03 25.38
CA GLY A 417 4.26 13.44 26.01
C GLY A 417 5.07 12.57 25.03
N ALA A 418 5.95 11.72 25.56
CA ALA A 418 6.78 10.86 24.71
C ALA A 418 5.98 9.77 23.95
N ASP A 419 4.70 9.55 24.27
CA ASP A 419 3.89 8.43 23.81
C ASP A 419 3.74 8.31 22.28
N PRO A 420 3.48 9.39 21.51
CA PRO A 420 3.38 9.31 20.04
C PRO A 420 4.71 8.93 19.37
N VAL A 421 5.84 9.07 20.08
CA VAL A 421 7.18 8.64 19.64
C VAL A 421 7.46 7.20 20.09
N LEU A 422 7.15 6.88 21.35
CA LEU A 422 7.43 5.58 21.95
C LEU A 422 6.62 4.45 21.29
N LEU A 423 5.35 4.68 20.96
CA LEU A 423 4.51 3.63 20.36
C LEU A 423 5.04 3.15 18.99
N PRO A 424 5.36 4.01 18.01
CA PRO A 424 5.98 3.59 16.76
C PRO A 424 7.33 2.87 16.94
N VAL A 425 8.18 3.34 17.86
CA VAL A 425 9.49 2.73 18.15
C VAL A 425 9.33 1.32 18.73
N ALA A 426 8.45 1.15 19.70
CA ALA A 426 8.13 -0.16 20.28
C ALA A 426 7.52 -1.10 19.21
N THR A 427 6.61 -0.56 18.39
CA THR A 427 5.97 -1.33 17.31
C THR A 427 6.98 -1.75 16.23
N ALA A 428 8.00 -0.93 15.93
CA ALA A 428 9.07 -1.29 15.01
C ALA A 428 9.85 -2.53 15.45
N ALA A 429 10.13 -2.66 16.75
CA ALA A 429 10.78 -3.84 17.30
C ALA A 429 9.89 -5.10 17.16
N VAL A 430 8.59 -4.98 17.46
CA VAL A 430 7.63 -6.08 17.29
C VAL A 430 7.47 -6.47 15.82
N VAL A 431 7.37 -5.50 14.91
CA VAL A 431 7.29 -5.72 13.46
C VAL A 431 8.55 -6.46 12.97
N LEU A 432 9.73 -6.06 13.42
CA LEU A 432 10.97 -6.74 13.05
C LEU A 432 10.99 -8.18 13.56
N ALA A 433 10.63 -8.42 14.83
CA ALA A 433 10.53 -9.78 15.37
C ALA A 433 9.53 -10.63 14.58
N ALA A 434 8.37 -10.05 14.22
CA ALA A 434 7.38 -10.72 13.37
C ALA A 434 7.92 -11.01 11.97
N ARG A 435 8.81 -10.17 11.40
CA ARG A 435 9.50 -10.45 10.13
C ARG A 435 10.48 -11.62 10.24
N VAL A 436 11.19 -11.76 11.36
CA VAL A 436 12.07 -12.91 11.60
C VAL A 436 11.24 -14.19 11.71
N TRP A 437 10.15 -14.14 12.48
CA TRP A 437 9.23 -15.25 12.64
C TRP A 437 8.57 -15.67 11.32
N GLU A 438 8.13 -14.71 10.52
CA GLU A 438 7.61 -14.92 9.16
C GLU A 438 8.67 -15.56 8.25
N ALA A 439 9.92 -15.10 8.32
CA ALA A 439 11.01 -15.68 7.51
C ALA A 439 11.25 -17.15 7.90
N ALA A 440 11.23 -17.47 9.19
CA ALA A 440 11.46 -18.83 9.71
C ALA A 440 10.31 -19.82 9.45
N LYS A 441 9.22 -19.38 8.81
CA LYS A 441 8.02 -20.20 8.60
C LYS A 441 8.19 -21.38 7.63
N GLY A 442 9.15 -21.29 6.71
CA GLY A 442 9.37 -22.30 5.69
C GLY A 442 8.27 -22.34 4.61
N THR A 443 8.32 -23.38 3.77
CA THR A 443 7.31 -23.62 2.74
C THR A 443 6.03 -24.15 3.36
N MET A 444 4.89 -23.75 2.83
CA MET A 444 3.60 -24.28 3.28
C MET A 444 3.54 -25.81 3.08
N PRO A 445 3.21 -26.59 4.12
CA PRO A 445 3.05 -28.04 3.98
C PRO A 445 2.03 -28.40 2.91
N LEU A 446 2.32 -29.42 2.09
CA LEU A 446 1.40 -29.90 1.05
C LEU A 446 0.06 -30.37 1.62
N SER A 447 0.03 -30.81 2.87
CA SER A 447 -1.21 -31.17 3.58
C SER A 447 -2.20 -30.00 3.70
N LEU A 448 -1.71 -28.76 3.86
CA LEU A 448 -2.55 -27.56 3.92
C LEU A 448 -3.08 -27.13 2.54
N ALA A 449 -2.48 -27.64 1.47
CA ALA A 449 -2.91 -27.41 0.09
C ALA A 449 -3.83 -28.53 -0.45
N THR A 450 -4.19 -29.51 0.39
CA THR A 450 -5.08 -30.60 -0.03
C THR A 450 -6.48 -30.05 -0.28
N PRO A 451 -7.10 -30.32 -1.45
CA PRO A 451 -8.43 -29.81 -1.73
C PRO A 451 -9.46 -30.29 -0.70
N ILE A 452 -10.29 -29.36 -0.22
CA ILE A 452 -11.44 -29.59 0.64
C ILE A 452 -12.68 -29.18 -0.16
N PRO A 453 -13.20 -30.08 -1.03
CA PRO A 453 -14.29 -29.74 -1.93
C PRO A 453 -15.57 -29.50 -1.13
N THR A 454 -16.19 -28.34 -1.35
CA THR A 454 -17.53 -28.01 -0.84
C THR A 454 -18.43 -27.53 -1.98
N PRO A 455 -19.76 -27.52 -1.80
CA PRO A 455 -20.67 -26.95 -2.78
C PRO A 455 -20.35 -25.49 -3.17
N GLN A 456 -19.71 -24.74 -2.26
CA GLN A 456 -19.33 -23.33 -2.43
C GLN A 456 -17.94 -23.14 -3.06
N GLY A 457 -17.16 -24.21 -3.25
CA GLY A 457 -15.79 -24.16 -3.77
C GLY A 457 -14.81 -24.98 -2.93
N ASP A 458 -13.52 -24.82 -3.20
CA ASP A 458 -12.46 -25.46 -2.40
C ASP A 458 -12.13 -24.64 -1.15
N LEU A 459 -12.43 -25.17 0.04
CA LEU A 459 -12.13 -24.51 1.32
C LEU A 459 -10.63 -24.54 1.68
N SER A 460 -9.80 -25.32 0.98
CA SER A 460 -8.34 -25.34 1.19
C SER A 460 -7.75 -23.93 1.10
N VAL A 461 -8.30 -23.07 0.24
CA VAL A 461 -7.90 -21.66 0.10
C VAL A 461 -7.99 -20.89 1.42
N LEU A 462 -9.00 -21.15 2.25
CA LEU A 462 -9.11 -20.49 3.56
C LEU A 462 -8.02 -20.95 4.52
N VAL A 463 -7.67 -22.24 4.49
CA VAL A 463 -6.57 -22.79 5.30
C VAL A 463 -5.23 -22.22 4.85
N MET A 464 -5.01 -22.12 3.54
CA MET A 464 -3.82 -21.50 2.94
C MET A 464 -3.73 -20.00 3.29
N LEU A 465 -4.85 -19.27 3.25
CA LEU A 465 -4.91 -17.86 3.64
C LEU A 465 -4.66 -17.70 5.15
N ALA A 466 -5.25 -18.56 5.99
CA ALA A 466 -5.03 -18.57 7.43
C ALA A 466 -3.57 -18.85 7.77
N TRP A 467 -2.93 -19.77 7.02
CA TRP A 467 -1.48 -19.94 7.08
C TRP A 467 -0.81 -18.60 6.81
N GLN A 468 -1.02 -17.94 5.66
CA GLN A 468 -0.35 -16.68 5.30
C GLN A 468 -0.69 -15.45 6.17
N ALA A 469 -1.82 -15.50 6.89
CA ALA A 469 -2.35 -14.37 7.65
C ALA A 469 -1.46 -14.01 8.85
N ASP A 470 -0.69 -14.96 9.37
CA ASP A 470 0.22 -14.78 10.51
C ASP A 470 1.17 -13.58 10.32
N SER A 471 1.60 -13.39 9.08
CA SER A 471 2.45 -12.31 8.65
C SER A 471 1.78 -10.94 8.94
N VAL A 472 0.49 -10.79 8.67
CA VAL A 472 -0.26 -9.54 8.91
C VAL A 472 -0.81 -9.45 10.34
N ILE A 473 -1.30 -10.55 10.89
CA ILE A 473 -1.98 -10.58 12.19
C ILE A 473 -1.00 -10.27 13.32
N ALA A 474 0.19 -10.87 13.33
CA ALA A 474 1.16 -10.68 14.42
C ALA A 474 1.55 -9.20 14.66
N PRO A 475 1.95 -8.40 13.65
CA PRO A 475 2.25 -6.99 13.85
C PRO A 475 1.01 -6.15 14.21
N LEU A 476 -0.19 -6.51 13.71
CA LEU A 476 -1.43 -5.81 14.08
C LEU A 476 -1.79 -6.05 15.55
N LEU A 477 -1.77 -7.30 16.01
CA LEU A 477 -2.03 -7.64 17.41
C LEU A 477 -0.97 -7.03 18.33
N GLY A 478 0.30 -7.05 17.91
CA GLY A 478 1.38 -6.38 18.63
C GLY A 478 1.14 -4.88 18.79
N ALA A 479 0.83 -4.17 17.70
CA ALA A 479 0.53 -2.74 17.76
C ALA A 479 -0.72 -2.45 18.63
N ALA A 480 -1.77 -3.27 18.49
CA ALA A 480 -3.00 -3.14 19.28
C ALA A 480 -2.74 -3.33 20.78
N LEU A 481 -1.97 -4.36 21.16
CA LEU A 481 -1.57 -4.60 22.55
C LEU A 481 -0.78 -3.41 23.10
N LEU A 482 0.18 -2.89 22.34
CA LEU A 482 1.00 -1.76 22.75
C LEU A 482 0.15 -0.49 22.96
N LEU A 483 -0.80 -0.20 22.07
CA LEU A 483 -1.72 0.92 22.25
C LEU A 483 -2.61 0.74 23.50
N LEU A 484 -3.08 -0.47 23.78
CA LEU A 484 -3.92 -0.76 24.96
C LEU A 484 -3.14 -0.65 26.28
N VAL A 485 -1.85 -0.97 26.29
CA VAL A 485 -0.98 -0.89 27.47
C VAL A 485 -0.42 0.52 27.69
N LEU A 486 -0.40 1.35 26.64
CA LEU A 486 0.14 2.72 26.67
C LEU A 486 -0.32 3.57 27.88
N PRO A 487 -1.61 3.54 28.31
CA PRO A 487 -2.07 4.33 29.47
C PRO A 487 -1.43 3.92 30.81
N LEU A 488 -0.80 2.73 30.89
CA LEU A 488 -0.08 2.26 32.08
C LEU A 488 1.34 2.87 32.18
N GLY A 489 1.74 3.68 31.21
CA GLY A 489 3.00 4.41 31.19
C GLY A 489 4.11 3.76 30.36
N PRO A 490 5.25 4.47 30.16
CA PRO A 490 6.30 4.07 29.24
C PRO A 490 6.99 2.77 29.64
N ALA A 491 7.14 2.50 30.94
CA ALA A 491 7.74 1.25 31.42
C ALA A 491 6.86 0.03 31.08
N ALA A 492 5.54 0.15 31.21
CA ALA A 492 4.60 -0.91 30.86
C ALA A 492 4.59 -1.16 29.34
N LEU A 493 4.63 -0.10 28.54
CA LEU A 493 4.74 -0.20 27.08
C LEU A 493 6.02 -0.94 26.65
N LEU A 494 7.18 -0.54 27.18
CA LEU A 494 8.46 -1.18 26.87
C LEU A 494 8.51 -2.64 27.37
N GLY A 495 7.93 -2.92 28.54
CA GLY A 495 7.78 -4.27 29.07
C GLY A 495 6.90 -5.15 28.17
N ALA A 496 5.75 -4.65 27.71
CA ALA A 496 4.86 -5.35 26.79
C ALA A 496 5.52 -5.58 25.42
N ALA A 497 6.28 -4.60 24.91
CA ALA A 497 7.06 -4.74 23.68
C ALA A 497 8.13 -5.83 23.82
N ALA A 498 8.91 -5.79 24.90
CA ALA A 498 9.93 -6.79 25.20
C ALA A 498 9.34 -8.20 25.35
N ALA A 499 8.22 -8.34 26.07
CA ALA A 499 7.51 -9.61 26.22
C ALA A 499 7.00 -10.13 24.87
N THR A 500 6.40 -9.27 24.04
CA THR A 500 5.90 -9.65 22.70
C THR A 500 7.04 -10.08 21.78
N VAL A 501 8.16 -9.34 21.79
CA VAL A 501 9.37 -9.71 21.06
C VAL A 501 9.93 -11.05 21.55
N ALA A 502 9.99 -11.27 22.87
CA ALA A 502 10.46 -12.52 23.46
C ALA A 502 9.59 -13.72 23.03
N VAL A 503 8.26 -13.58 23.06
CA VAL A 503 7.33 -14.61 22.56
C VAL A 503 7.60 -14.92 21.09
N LEU A 504 7.70 -13.90 20.23
CA LEU A 504 7.99 -14.10 18.80
C LEU A 504 9.36 -14.76 18.58
N VAL A 505 10.37 -14.43 19.39
CA VAL A 505 11.69 -15.07 19.34
C VAL A 505 11.63 -16.54 19.74
N LEU A 506 10.87 -16.88 20.80
CA LEU A 506 10.67 -18.28 21.22
C LEU A 506 9.94 -19.09 20.14
N LEU A 507 8.88 -18.53 19.55
CA LEU A 507 8.15 -19.16 18.44
C LEU A 507 9.05 -19.33 17.20
N THR A 508 9.91 -18.34 16.91
CA THR A 508 10.90 -18.43 15.83
C THR A 508 11.89 -19.55 16.09
N ARG A 509 12.38 -19.68 17.33
CA ARG A 509 13.32 -20.74 17.70
C ARG A 509 12.72 -22.13 17.47
N GLY A 510 11.46 -22.35 17.83
CA GLY A 510 10.77 -23.61 17.55
C GLY A 510 10.76 -23.93 16.05
N ARG A 511 10.33 -22.97 15.22
CA ARG A 511 10.33 -23.13 13.75
C ARG A 511 11.73 -23.43 13.17
N LEU A 512 12.78 -22.80 13.71
CA LEU A 512 14.15 -23.05 13.27
C LEU A 512 14.64 -24.45 13.64
N GLN A 513 14.19 -25.00 14.76
CA GLN A 513 14.50 -26.38 15.17
C GLN A 513 13.78 -27.37 14.27
N ASP A 514 12.51 -27.12 13.94
CA ASP A 514 11.72 -27.96 13.03
C ASP A 514 12.31 -28.01 11.61
N LEU A 515 12.95 -26.93 11.15
CA LEU A 515 13.64 -26.88 9.85
C LEU A 515 15.00 -27.59 9.84
N GLN A 516 15.57 -27.90 11.01
CA GLN A 516 16.85 -28.58 11.16
C GLN A 516 16.71 -30.09 11.42
N ALA A 517 15.55 -30.50 11.91
CA ALA A 517 15.14 -31.90 12.04
C ALA A 517 14.76 -32.47 10.67
#